data_AF-A0A822A2P1-F1
#
_entry.id   AF-A0A822A2P1-F1
#
_cell.length_a   1.000
_cell.length_b   1.000
_cell.length_c   1.000
_cell.angle_alpha   90.00
_cell.angle_beta   90.00
_cell.angle_gamma   90.00
#
_symmetry.space_group_name_H-M   'P 1'
#
loop_
_entity.id
_entity.type
_entity.pdbx_description
1 polymer ?
#
loop_
_entity_poly.entity_id
_entity_poly.type
_entity_poly.pdbx_seq_one_letter_code
_entity_poly.pdbx_strand_id
1 'polypeptide(L)'
;MEVRERLENAFNVAEQHLGVPRLIDAEDVDVTKPDEKSIMTYIAQFSRRFPDLPFGSINKEHGELLRWLADTRQRLTHVIEAPIIDIQAEYKEYVKQVKEFVEKQKQWKAFERKESKSPHFPGEKLKELKDQFDDITHSMNRWRHKLDTNLPGDLRQIVEWIYRAEDVLARGINFDSSNLAPEENLQRFNELNEEHMTIFTDKEVVSTKFQRLKRDPSIVNQQIAIEHLTNLDERLNIIMNSSDERGHYLDFEQIHWKVQIYFAQLEHLMEILNKKQGSIHQTEQLYYEYKRKIHDEKIIVTIESLLPELTRKAQSYSQLRKKDDQTSKGFNAYCEYVRKTLKSAAIDLKTKEHMLQETMDNWKIYLSSYDQLERWLTEGDQVLLRSSEEKFVSSISFYP
;
A
#
# COMPACT_ATOMS: atom_id res chain seq x y z
N MET A 1 7.28 8.01 57.92
CA MET A 1 8.39 8.52 57.10
C MET A 1 7.80 9.17 55.86
N GLU A 2 7.73 10.49 55.90
CA GLU A 2 7.29 11.34 54.78
C GLU A 2 8.24 11.17 53.58
N VAL A 3 7.79 11.53 52.38
CA VAL A 3 8.57 11.37 51.13
C VAL A 3 9.91 12.11 51.22
N ARG A 4 9.85 13.36 51.70
CA ARG A 4 11.01 14.19 51.98
C ARG A 4 12.04 13.56 52.92
N GLU A 5 11.61 12.96 54.03
CA GLU A 5 12.49 12.31 55.01
C GLU A 5 13.19 11.07 54.41
N ARG A 6 12.50 10.34 53.52
CA ARG A 6 13.08 9.20 52.78
C ARG A 6 14.15 9.66 51.79
N LEU A 7 13.89 10.74 51.06
CA LEU A 7 14.85 11.32 50.10
C LEU A 7 16.10 11.83 50.83
N GLU A 8 15.89 12.53 51.94
CA GLU A 8 16.98 13.03 52.79
C GLU A 8 17.86 11.90 53.32
N ASN A 9 17.25 10.82 53.82
CA ASN A 9 17.98 9.64 54.26
C ASN A 9 18.72 8.96 53.09
N ALA A 10 18.09 8.84 51.93
CA ALA A 10 18.73 8.26 50.74
C ALA A 10 19.95 9.07 50.28
N PHE A 11 19.88 10.40 50.30
CA PHE A 11 21.00 11.28 49.95
C PHE A 11 22.14 11.21 50.97
N ASN A 12 21.80 11.19 52.27
CA ASN A 12 22.81 11.03 53.33
C ASN A 12 23.54 9.69 53.25
N VAL A 13 22.81 8.60 52.98
CA VAL A 13 23.43 7.27 52.75
C VAL A 13 24.31 7.27 51.50
N ALA A 14 23.86 7.90 50.42
CA ALA A 14 24.63 8.00 49.19
C ALA A 14 25.95 8.76 49.37
N GLU A 15 25.93 9.86 50.12
CA GLU A 15 27.12 10.65 50.40
C GLU A 15 28.07 9.94 51.38
N GLN A 16 27.55 9.46 52.51
CA GLN A 16 28.36 8.90 53.59
C GLN A 16 28.89 7.50 53.30
N HIS A 17 28.11 6.66 52.63
CA HIS A 17 28.43 5.24 52.43
C HIS A 17 28.80 4.89 51.00
N LEU A 18 28.23 5.60 50.01
CA LEU A 18 28.49 5.34 48.60
C LEU A 18 29.46 6.35 47.97
N GLY A 19 29.81 7.43 48.69
CA GLY A 19 30.72 8.46 48.22
C GLY A 19 30.20 9.24 47.02
N VAL A 20 28.87 9.34 46.86
CA VAL A 20 28.22 10.12 45.81
C VAL A 20 27.86 11.49 46.37
N PRO A 21 28.47 12.60 45.89
CA PRO A 21 28.23 13.93 46.43
C PRO A 21 26.77 14.34 46.26
N ARG A 22 26.17 14.91 47.30
CA ARG A 22 24.81 15.46 47.27
C ARG A 22 24.77 16.69 46.36
N LEU A 23 23.97 16.63 45.28
CA LEU A 23 23.82 17.73 44.30
C LEU A 23 22.42 18.32 44.24
N ILE A 24 21.46 17.70 44.91
CA ILE A 24 20.06 18.07 44.92
C ILE A 24 19.52 17.94 46.34
N ASP A 25 18.58 18.81 46.72
CA ASP A 25 17.92 18.73 48.00
C ASP A 25 16.60 17.98 47.91
N ALA A 26 16.18 17.38 49.04
CA ALA A 26 14.92 16.64 49.11
C ALA A 26 13.71 17.52 48.76
N GLU A 27 13.81 18.83 49.02
CA GLU A 27 12.79 19.83 48.65
C GLU A 27 12.64 20.02 47.14
N ASP A 28 13.72 19.89 46.37
CA ASP A 28 13.72 20.10 44.91
C ASP A 28 13.13 18.90 44.15
N VAL A 29 13.06 17.74 44.82
CA VAL A 29 12.56 16.48 44.27
C VAL A 29 11.14 16.19 44.74
N ASP A 30 10.79 16.55 45.98
CA ASP A 30 9.45 16.38 46.56
C ASP A 30 8.48 17.48 46.10
N VAL A 31 8.38 17.67 44.78
CA VAL A 31 7.48 18.61 44.11
C VAL A 31 6.69 17.89 43.01
N THR A 32 5.61 18.50 42.56
CA THR A 32 4.71 17.89 41.57
C THR A 32 5.38 17.60 40.22
N LYS A 33 6.41 18.37 39.86
CA LYS A 33 7.21 18.17 38.65
C LYS A 33 8.65 18.62 38.91
N PRO A 34 9.54 17.71 39.35
CA PRO A 34 10.93 18.06 39.64
C PRO A 34 11.72 18.30 38.35
N ASP A 35 12.84 19.02 38.46
CA ASP A 35 13.70 19.31 37.31
C ASP A 35 14.44 18.05 36.83
N GLU A 36 14.04 17.55 35.66
CA GLU A 36 14.59 16.32 35.06
C GLU A 36 16.11 16.42 34.83
N LYS A 37 16.63 17.63 34.50
CA LYS A 37 18.05 17.83 34.25
C LYS A 37 18.89 17.70 35.54
N SER A 38 18.40 18.24 36.65
CA SER A 38 19.04 18.14 37.96
C SER A 38 18.99 16.70 38.50
N ILE A 39 17.85 16.02 38.38
CA ILE A 39 17.71 14.60 38.73
C ILE A 39 18.68 13.75 37.91
N MET A 40 18.71 13.91 36.58
CA MET A 40 19.61 13.16 35.71
C MET A 40 21.09 13.43 36.02
N THR A 41 21.45 14.65 36.40
CA THR A 41 22.82 15.02 36.79
C THR A 41 23.24 14.31 38.07
N TYR A 42 22.35 14.22 39.07
CA TYR A 42 22.63 13.50 40.32
C TYR A 42 22.73 11.99 40.09
N ILE A 43 21.80 11.40 39.33
CA ILE A 43 21.84 9.97 38.94
C ILE A 43 23.12 9.64 38.15
N ALA A 44 23.63 10.57 37.33
CA ALA A 44 24.89 10.38 36.60
C ALA A 44 26.11 10.21 37.53
N GLN A 45 26.10 10.75 38.76
CA GLN A 45 27.20 10.54 39.72
C GLN A 45 27.24 9.10 40.22
N PHE A 46 26.07 8.48 40.47
CA PHE A 46 25.99 7.05 40.77
C PHE A 46 26.54 6.20 39.62
N SER A 47 26.23 6.58 38.38
CA SER A 47 26.74 5.91 37.18
C SER A 47 28.27 6.00 37.04
N ARG A 48 28.89 7.11 37.47
CA ARG A 48 30.36 7.26 37.48
C ARG A 48 31.03 6.43 38.56
N ARG A 49 30.39 6.36 39.74
CA ARG A 49 30.95 5.68 40.91
C ARG A 49 30.76 4.16 40.86
N PHE A 50 29.68 3.70 40.25
CA PHE A 50 29.29 2.30 40.14
C PHE A 50 28.94 1.95 38.67
N PRO A 51 29.96 1.82 37.80
CA PRO A 51 29.76 1.56 36.38
C PRO A 51 29.13 0.19 36.10
N ASP A 52 29.29 -0.78 37.02
CA ASP A 52 28.75 -2.14 36.88
C ASP A 52 27.26 -2.25 37.23
N LEU A 53 26.65 -1.19 37.76
CA LEU A 53 25.20 -1.16 37.97
C LEU A 53 24.47 -1.04 36.62
N PRO A 54 23.23 -1.53 36.50
CA PRO A 54 22.47 -1.50 35.25
C PRO A 54 22.46 -0.12 34.57
N PHE A 55 22.26 0.96 35.34
CA PHE A 55 22.27 2.34 34.85
C PHE A 55 23.65 2.80 34.36
N GLY A 56 24.73 2.35 35.00
CA GLY A 56 26.11 2.63 34.60
C GLY A 56 26.45 1.99 33.26
N SER A 57 26.09 0.71 33.10
CA SER A 57 26.25 -0.02 31.85
C SER A 57 25.43 0.60 30.72
N ILE A 58 24.17 1.00 30.97
CA ILE A 58 23.29 1.61 29.97
C ILE A 58 23.87 2.95 29.48
N ASN A 59 24.30 3.83 30.39
CA ASN A 59 24.88 5.12 30.01
C ASN A 59 26.21 4.96 29.26
N LYS A 60 26.99 3.93 29.59
CA LYS A 60 28.24 3.62 28.90
C LYS A 60 27.96 3.15 27.45
N GLU A 61 27.09 2.16 27.26
CA GLU A 61 26.71 1.66 25.93
C GLU A 61 26.12 2.79 25.06
N HIS A 62 25.22 3.60 25.63
CA HIS A 62 24.66 4.78 24.98
C HIS A 62 25.73 5.81 24.58
N GLY A 63 26.66 6.13 25.49
CA GLY A 63 27.74 7.10 25.24
C GLY A 63 28.73 6.62 24.18
N GLU A 64 29.02 5.31 24.13
CA GLU A 64 29.86 4.71 23.10
C GLU A 64 29.21 4.79 21.71
N LEU A 65 27.91 4.54 21.61
CA LEU A 65 27.14 4.71 20.37
C LEU A 65 27.13 6.16 19.90
N LEU A 66 26.85 7.12 20.79
CA LEU A 66 26.85 8.54 20.46
C LEU A 66 28.21 9.04 19.98
N ARG A 67 29.29 8.63 20.67
CA ARG A 67 30.65 8.99 20.24
C ARG A 67 30.94 8.46 18.84
N TRP A 68 30.63 7.18 18.60
CA TRP A 68 30.83 6.58 17.29
C TRP A 68 30.01 7.28 16.19
N LEU A 69 28.76 7.63 16.46
CA LEU A 69 27.89 8.36 15.53
C LEU A 69 28.48 9.74 15.20
N ALA A 70 28.94 10.48 16.21
CA ALA A 70 29.54 11.80 16.02
C ALA A 70 30.84 11.72 15.20
N ASP A 71 31.74 10.81 15.56
CA ASP A 71 33.02 10.60 14.85
C ASP A 71 32.78 10.16 13.39
N THR A 72 31.80 9.29 13.18
CA THR A 72 31.42 8.81 11.84
C THR A 72 30.80 9.92 11.01
N ARG A 73 29.89 10.73 11.58
CA ARG A 73 29.29 11.87 10.89
C ARG A 73 30.36 12.84 10.39
N GLN A 74 31.28 13.23 11.27
CA GLN A 74 32.36 14.15 10.90
C GLN A 74 33.20 13.57 9.75
N ARG A 75 33.57 12.30 9.83
CA ARG A 75 34.35 11.62 8.80
C ARG A 75 33.61 11.57 7.47
N LEU A 76 32.33 11.20 7.48
CA LEU A 76 31.50 11.12 6.28
C LEU A 76 31.34 12.48 5.61
N THR A 77 31.15 13.57 6.37
CA THR A 77 31.11 14.92 5.82
C THR A 77 32.37 15.21 5.00
N HIS A 78 33.55 14.95 5.57
CA HIS A 78 34.82 15.20 4.87
C HIS A 78 35.00 14.33 3.62
N VAL A 79 34.66 13.04 3.70
CA VAL A 79 34.84 12.12 2.56
C VAL A 79 33.86 12.42 1.42
N ILE A 80 32.62 12.80 1.73
CA ILE A 80 31.61 13.11 0.72
C ILE A 80 31.98 14.39 -0.04
N GLU A 81 32.52 15.40 0.64
CA GLU A 81 32.89 16.69 0.03
C GLU A 81 34.22 16.64 -0.73
N ALA A 82 35.15 15.75 -0.34
CA ALA A 82 36.44 15.62 -1.01
C ALA A 82 36.30 15.03 -2.44
N PRO A 83 37.10 15.48 -3.41
CA PRO A 83 37.12 14.86 -4.74
C PRO A 83 37.67 13.42 -4.67
N ILE A 84 37.14 12.52 -5.50
CA ILE A 84 37.67 11.14 -5.61
C ILE A 84 39.02 11.20 -6.34
N ILE A 85 40.09 10.78 -5.66
CA ILE A 85 41.43 10.66 -6.23
C ILE A 85 41.66 9.25 -6.77
N ASP A 86 41.31 8.25 -5.97
CA ASP A 86 41.40 6.83 -6.30
C ASP A 86 40.08 6.15 -5.92
N ILE A 87 39.28 5.85 -6.94
CA ILE A 87 37.96 5.24 -6.78
C ILE A 87 38.05 3.83 -6.17
N GLN A 88 39.14 3.09 -6.44
CA GLN A 88 39.34 1.75 -5.90
C GLN A 88 39.54 1.80 -4.39
N ALA A 89 40.46 2.67 -3.95
CA ALA A 89 40.81 2.81 -2.56
C ALA A 89 39.62 3.38 -1.77
N GLU A 90 38.95 4.39 -2.30
CA GLU A 90 37.80 4.99 -1.64
C GLU A 90 36.62 4.01 -1.54
N TYR A 91 36.36 3.19 -2.58
CA TYR A 91 35.33 2.16 -2.51
C TYR A 91 35.65 1.07 -1.47
N LYS A 92 36.93 0.68 -1.32
CA LYS A 92 37.35 -0.27 -0.27
C LYS A 92 37.09 0.29 1.13
N GLU A 93 37.35 1.57 1.37
CA GLU A 93 37.04 2.21 2.65
C GLU A 93 35.52 2.32 2.87
N TYR A 94 34.76 2.62 1.81
CA TYR A 94 33.30 2.57 1.88
C TYR A 94 32.79 1.19 2.31
N VAL A 95 33.28 0.09 1.70
CA VAL A 95 32.90 -1.28 2.08
C VAL A 95 33.22 -1.58 3.54
N LYS A 96 34.38 -1.11 4.03
CA LYS A 96 34.76 -1.26 5.44
C LYS A 96 33.81 -0.48 6.36
N GLN A 97 33.48 0.76 6.02
CA GLN A 97 32.52 1.57 6.76
C GLN A 97 31.12 0.95 6.77
N VAL A 98 30.67 0.36 5.65
CA VAL A 98 29.39 -0.39 5.59
C VAL A 98 29.40 -1.56 6.57
N LYS A 99 30.48 -2.36 6.61
CA LYS A 99 30.59 -3.49 7.55
C LYS A 99 30.53 -3.04 9.01
N GLU A 100 31.25 -1.97 9.33
CA GLU A 100 31.23 -1.37 10.68
C GLU A 100 29.84 -0.82 11.02
N PHE A 101 29.20 -0.10 10.10
CA PHE A 101 27.86 0.45 10.26
C PHE A 101 26.82 -0.66 10.53
N VAL A 102 26.86 -1.75 9.77
CA VAL A 102 25.95 -2.90 9.98
C VAL A 102 26.12 -3.50 11.38
N GLU A 103 27.35 -3.61 11.86
CA GLU A 103 27.63 -4.12 13.21
C GLU A 103 27.12 -3.16 14.29
N LYS A 104 27.32 -1.85 14.13
CA LYS A 104 26.77 -0.83 15.03
C LYS A 104 25.25 -0.76 14.99
N GLN A 105 24.64 -0.96 13.83
CA GLN A 105 23.19 -1.04 13.70
C GLN A 105 22.62 -2.26 14.44
N LYS A 106 23.32 -3.40 14.44
CA LYS A 106 22.93 -4.57 15.26
C LYS A 106 23.03 -4.27 16.75
N GLN A 107 24.12 -3.64 17.19
CA GLN A 107 24.30 -3.23 18.58
C GLN A 107 23.19 -2.27 19.02
N TRP A 108 22.88 -1.27 18.20
CA TRP A 108 21.77 -0.35 18.41
C TRP A 108 20.43 -1.07 18.51
N LYS A 109 20.08 -1.96 17.57
CA LYS A 109 18.81 -2.71 17.63
C LYS A 109 18.70 -3.61 18.86
N ALA A 110 19.81 -4.17 19.34
CA ALA A 110 19.83 -4.94 20.58
C ALA A 110 19.60 -4.05 21.81
N PHE A 111 20.26 -2.88 21.85
CA PHE A 111 20.08 -1.87 22.88
C PHE A 111 18.65 -1.33 22.91
N GLU A 112 18.10 -0.93 21.76
CA GLU A 112 16.73 -0.43 21.61
C GLU A 112 15.71 -1.44 22.16
N ARG A 113 15.83 -2.73 21.81
CA ARG A 113 14.93 -3.79 22.31
C ARG A 113 14.97 -3.98 23.82
N LYS A 114 16.15 -3.80 24.42
CA LYS A 114 16.37 -3.94 25.86
C LYS A 114 15.79 -2.74 26.60
N GLU A 115 16.09 -1.55 26.13
CA GLU A 115 15.76 -0.30 26.82
C GLU A 115 14.35 0.24 26.50
N SER A 116 13.72 -0.18 25.39
CA SER A 116 12.34 0.23 25.07
C SER A 116 11.31 -0.22 26.12
N LYS A 117 11.67 -1.19 26.96
CA LYS A 117 10.85 -1.72 28.06
C LYS A 117 11.30 -1.20 29.43
N SER A 118 12.38 -0.42 29.47
CA SER A 118 12.99 0.07 30.69
C SER A 118 12.34 1.40 31.11
N PRO A 119 11.81 1.52 32.34
CA PRO A 119 11.28 2.80 32.83
C PRO A 119 12.39 3.83 33.12
N HIS A 120 13.65 3.44 32.97
CA HIS A 120 14.83 4.20 33.38
C HIS A 120 15.57 4.89 32.24
N PHE A 121 15.20 4.61 30.98
CA PHE A 121 15.83 5.19 29.82
C PHE A 121 14.82 6.04 29.03
N PRO A 122 14.99 7.37 28.93
CA PRO A 122 14.03 8.24 28.25
C PRO A 122 13.85 7.85 26.79
N GLY A 123 12.58 7.73 26.35
CA GLY A 123 12.24 7.44 24.96
C GLY A 123 12.78 8.49 23.97
N GLU A 124 12.96 9.74 24.42
CA GLU A 124 13.56 10.81 23.62
C GLU A 124 15.00 10.50 23.22
N LYS A 125 15.80 9.91 24.12
CA LYS A 125 17.18 9.49 23.81
C LYS A 125 17.22 8.33 22.82
N LEU A 126 16.25 7.41 22.89
CA LEU A 126 16.13 6.34 21.89
C LEU A 126 15.79 6.91 20.52
N LYS A 127 14.86 7.87 20.48
CA LYS A 127 14.51 8.58 19.26
C LYS A 127 15.72 9.35 18.69
N GLU A 128 16.46 10.07 19.54
CA GLU A 128 17.67 10.78 19.13
C GLU A 128 18.68 9.83 18.48
N LEU A 129 18.99 8.70 19.11
CA LEU A 129 19.90 7.71 18.54
C LEU A 129 19.40 7.20 17.18
N LYS A 130 18.10 6.88 17.08
CA LYS A 130 17.50 6.46 15.82
C LYS A 130 17.67 7.52 14.73
N ASP A 131 17.31 8.77 15.02
CA ASP A 131 17.42 9.88 14.07
C ASP A 131 18.87 10.08 13.61
N GLN A 132 19.85 9.89 14.50
CA GLN A 132 21.27 9.94 14.15
C GLN A 132 21.73 8.75 13.30
N PHE A 133 21.24 7.53 13.54
CA PHE A 133 21.49 6.38 12.67
C PHE A 133 20.89 6.57 11.28
N ASP A 134 19.70 7.17 11.20
CA ASP A 134 19.05 7.51 9.94
C ASP A 134 19.89 8.56 9.19
N ASP A 135 20.39 9.61 9.85
CA ASP A 135 21.30 10.61 9.25
C ASP A 135 22.59 9.99 8.68
N ILE A 136 23.23 9.07 9.42
CA ILE A 136 24.39 8.32 8.91
C ILE A 136 24.00 7.47 7.69
N THR A 137 22.81 6.85 7.70
CA THR A 137 22.31 6.08 6.54
C THR A 137 22.19 6.96 5.30
N HIS A 138 21.64 8.17 5.44
CA HIS A 138 21.56 9.13 4.33
C HIS A 138 22.94 9.54 3.83
N SER A 139 23.88 9.80 4.75
CA SER A 139 25.27 10.15 4.40
C SER A 139 25.99 9.00 3.68
N MET A 140 25.83 7.77 4.13
CA MET A 140 26.36 6.57 3.46
C MET A 140 25.77 6.40 2.04
N ASN A 141 24.47 6.64 1.87
CA ASN A 141 23.84 6.60 0.55
C ASN A 141 24.38 7.68 -0.40
N ARG A 142 24.65 8.89 0.11
CA ARG A 142 25.31 9.95 -0.65
C ARG A 142 26.72 9.57 -1.06
N TRP A 143 27.50 8.96 -0.17
CA TRP A 143 28.84 8.48 -0.50
C TRP A 143 28.81 7.39 -1.57
N ARG A 144 27.88 6.41 -1.45
CA ARG A 144 27.65 5.41 -2.50
C ARG A 144 27.31 6.06 -3.84
N HIS A 145 26.42 7.05 -3.85
CA HIS A 145 26.03 7.77 -5.06
C HIS A 145 27.19 8.51 -5.72
N LYS A 146 28.03 9.17 -4.92
CA LYS A 146 29.27 9.77 -5.39
C LYS A 146 30.18 8.73 -6.05
N LEU A 147 30.40 7.58 -5.41
CA LEU A 147 31.23 6.51 -5.97
C LEU A 147 30.65 5.94 -7.27
N ASP A 148 29.35 5.69 -7.31
CA ASP A 148 28.67 5.11 -8.48
C ASP A 148 28.67 6.06 -9.68
N THR A 149 28.35 7.34 -9.47
CA THR A 149 28.29 8.35 -10.55
C THR A 149 29.67 8.70 -11.12
N ASN A 150 30.73 8.52 -10.34
CA ASN A 150 32.11 8.68 -10.77
C ASN A 150 32.65 7.49 -11.57
N LEU A 151 31.87 6.41 -11.77
CA LEU A 151 32.28 5.33 -12.67
C LEU A 151 32.41 5.84 -14.12
N PRO A 152 33.37 5.30 -14.88
CA PRO A 152 33.69 5.76 -16.23
C PRO A 152 32.78 5.18 -17.31
N GLY A 153 32.65 5.92 -18.42
CA GLY A 153 32.07 5.44 -19.67
C GLY A 153 30.64 4.88 -19.53
N ASP A 154 30.43 3.72 -20.14
CA ASP A 154 29.12 3.07 -20.18
C ASP A 154 28.60 2.59 -18.81
N LEU A 155 29.47 2.42 -17.82
CA LEU A 155 29.05 2.06 -16.46
C LEU A 155 28.22 3.16 -15.81
N ARG A 156 28.51 4.43 -16.12
CA ARG A 156 27.72 5.57 -15.62
C ARG A 156 26.26 5.50 -16.08
N GLN A 157 26.03 5.18 -17.36
CA GLN A 157 24.67 5.04 -17.90
C GLN A 157 23.90 3.92 -17.22
N ILE A 158 24.57 2.80 -16.93
CA ILE A 158 23.97 1.66 -16.23
C ILE A 158 23.64 2.03 -14.79
N VAL A 159 24.55 2.73 -14.10
CA VAL A 159 24.30 3.26 -12.75
C VAL A 159 23.12 4.22 -12.71
N GLU A 160 23.04 5.15 -13.65
CA GLU A 160 21.91 6.08 -13.75
C GLU A 160 20.58 5.34 -13.96
N TRP A 161 20.59 4.29 -14.79
CA TRP A 161 19.42 3.44 -14.96
C TRP A 161 19.08 2.66 -13.67
N ILE A 162 20.08 2.07 -13.00
CA ILE A 162 19.91 1.38 -11.71
C ILE A 162 19.26 2.31 -10.68
N TYR A 163 19.70 3.57 -10.57
CA TYR A 163 19.11 4.51 -9.62
C TYR A 163 17.65 4.84 -9.94
N ARG A 164 17.31 5.06 -11.21
CA ARG A 164 15.91 5.28 -11.61
C ARG A 164 15.04 4.06 -11.30
N ALA A 165 15.55 2.86 -11.59
CA ALA A 165 14.86 1.62 -11.30
C ALA A 165 14.66 1.40 -9.79
N GLU A 166 15.69 1.62 -8.98
CA GLU A 166 15.61 1.52 -7.51
C GLU A 166 14.62 2.52 -6.93
N ASP A 167 14.60 3.76 -7.41
CA ASP A 167 13.65 4.78 -6.97
C ASP A 167 12.20 4.36 -7.20
N VAL A 168 11.86 3.91 -8.41
CA VAL A 168 10.50 3.49 -8.75
C VAL A 168 10.06 2.27 -7.95
N LEU A 169 10.97 1.32 -7.74
CA LEU A 169 10.69 0.14 -6.93
C LEU A 169 10.56 0.49 -5.44
N ALA A 170 11.36 1.42 -4.93
CA ALA A 170 11.33 1.86 -3.54
C ALA A 170 10.08 2.69 -3.21
N ARG A 171 9.62 3.55 -4.14
CA ARG A 171 8.34 4.27 -4.01
C ARG A 171 7.15 3.32 -3.97
N GLY A 172 7.25 2.17 -4.63
CA GLY A 172 6.21 1.14 -4.61
C GLY A 172 4.89 1.64 -5.20
N ILE A 173 3.77 1.27 -4.56
CA ILE A 173 2.43 1.76 -4.90
C ILE A 173 1.97 2.59 -3.71
N ASN A 174 2.01 3.91 -3.86
CA ASN A 174 1.77 4.85 -2.76
C ASN A 174 0.56 5.72 -3.05
N PHE A 175 -0.62 5.11 -3.11
CA PHE A 175 -1.90 5.79 -3.09
C PHE A 175 -2.94 4.88 -2.44
N ASP A 176 -3.99 5.49 -1.89
CA ASP A 176 -5.08 4.76 -1.25
C ASP A 176 -6.16 4.43 -2.28
N SER A 177 -6.21 3.16 -2.70
CA SER A 177 -7.20 2.69 -3.67
C SER A 177 -8.61 2.56 -3.10
N SER A 178 -8.78 2.55 -1.77
CA SER A 178 -10.08 2.33 -1.13
C SER A 178 -11.01 3.55 -1.17
N ASN A 179 -10.43 4.74 -1.34
CA ASN A 179 -11.14 6.01 -1.34
C ASN A 179 -11.47 6.55 -2.74
N LEU A 180 -11.10 5.83 -3.80
CA LEU A 180 -11.23 6.26 -5.20
C LEU A 180 -12.33 5.49 -5.92
N ALA A 181 -12.97 6.13 -6.91
CA ALA A 181 -13.88 5.44 -7.81
C ALA A 181 -13.13 4.39 -8.67
N PRO A 182 -13.80 3.33 -9.15
CA PRO A 182 -13.16 2.30 -9.98
C PRO A 182 -12.43 2.85 -11.21
N GLU A 183 -12.99 3.87 -11.87
CA GLU A 183 -12.40 4.55 -13.03
C GLU A 183 -11.13 5.31 -12.67
N GLU A 184 -11.12 6.00 -11.53
CA GLU A 184 -9.95 6.74 -11.03
C GLU A 184 -8.84 5.78 -10.62
N ASN A 185 -9.19 4.67 -9.95
CA ASN A 185 -8.24 3.60 -9.64
C ASN A 185 -7.60 3.03 -10.92
N LEU A 186 -8.41 2.70 -11.92
CA LEU A 186 -7.90 2.21 -13.20
C LEU A 186 -6.94 3.21 -13.85
N GLN A 187 -7.27 4.51 -13.82
CA GLN A 187 -6.38 5.54 -14.33
C GLN A 187 -5.04 5.56 -13.57
N ARG A 188 -5.04 5.52 -12.24
CA ARG A 188 -3.81 5.46 -11.44
C ARG A 188 -2.95 4.24 -11.75
N PHE A 189 -3.56 3.08 -11.91
CA PHE A 189 -2.82 1.87 -12.28
C PHE A 189 -2.27 1.92 -13.70
N ASN A 190 -2.94 2.60 -14.64
CA ASN A 190 -2.39 2.85 -15.97
C ASN A 190 -1.17 3.78 -15.91
N GLU A 191 -1.24 4.89 -15.18
CA GLU A 191 -0.11 5.81 -14.98
C GLU A 191 1.12 5.08 -14.39
N LEU A 192 0.91 4.25 -13.37
CA LEU A 192 1.97 3.45 -12.76
C LEU A 192 2.55 2.40 -13.71
N ASN A 193 1.72 1.79 -14.56
CA ASN A 193 2.17 0.82 -15.54
C ASN A 193 2.96 1.49 -16.68
N GLU A 194 2.56 2.68 -17.12
CA GLU A 194 3.30 3.48 -18.09
C GLU A 194 4.68 3.90 -17.56
N GLU A 195 4.75 4.36 -16.31
CA GLU A 195 6.03 4.65 -15.64
C GLU A 195 6.91 3.39 -15.57
N HIS A 196 6.32 2.26 -15.19
CA HIS A 196 7.01 0.97 -15.14
C HIS A 196 7.59 0.59 -16.52
N MET A 197 6.77 0.60 -17.56
CA MET A 197 7.20 0.24 -18.91
C MET A 197 8.29 1.18 -19.43
N THR A 198 8.18 2.48 -19.16
CA THR A 198 9.18 3.48 -19.59
C THR A 198 10.59 3.16 -19.09
N ILE A 199 10.70 2.56 -17.90
CA ILE A 199 11.99 2.27 -17.27
C ILE A 199 12.46 0.85 -17.55
N PHE A 200 11.53 -0.11 -17.51
CA PHE A 200 11.84 -1.54 -17.50
C PHE A 200 11.73 -2.23 -18.87
N THR A 201 11.30 -1.54 -19.94
CA THR A 201 11.27 -2.13 -21.29
C THR A 201 12.65 -2.61 -21.75
N ASP A 202 13.72 -1.89 -21.40
CA ASP A 202 15.08 -2.18 -21.85
C ASP A 202 15.94 -2.91 -20.79
N LYS A 203 15.33 -3.43 -19.71
CA LYS A 203 16.09 -3.97 -18.56
C LYS A 203 17.01 -5.14 -18.94
N GLU A 204 16.61 -6.00 -19.88
CA GLU A 204 17.40 -7.12 -20.41
C GLU A 204 18.60 -6.62 -21.23
N VAL A 205 18.42 -5.52 -21.97
CA VAL A 205 19.49 -4.88 -22.75
C VAL A 205 20.52 -4.29 -21.80
N VAL A 206 20.07 -3.58 -20.76
CA VAL A 206 20.95 -3.03 -19.70
C VAL A 206 21.70 -4.15 -19.00
N SER A 207 21.02 -5.23 -18.62
CA SER A 207 21.64 -6.41 -17.99
C SER A 207 22.70 -7.06 -18.87
N THR A 208 22.37 -7.29 -20.13
CA THR A 208 23.33 -7.86 -21.10
C THR A 208 24.52 -6.94 -21.33
N LYS A 209 24.30 -5.62 -21.43
CA LYS A 209 25.37 -4.62 -21.56
C LYS A 209 26.30 -4.66 -20.34
N PHE A 210 25.75 -4.72 -19.13
CA PHE A 210 26.52 -4.81 -17.90
C PHE A 210 27.38 -6.09 -17.81
N GLN A 211 26.80 -7.26 -18.14
CA GLN A 211 27.55 -8.53 -18.12
C GLN A 211 28.70 -8.55 -19.13
N ARG A 212 28.55 -7.87 -20.27
CA ARG A 212 29.65 -7.71 -21.25
C ARG A 212 30.74 -6.80 -20.70
N LEU A 213 30.39 -5.66 -20.13
CA LEU A 213 31.35 -4.70 -19.57
C LEU A 213 32.17 -5.28 -18.41
N LYS A 214 31.57 -6.12 -17.56
CA LYS A 214 32.30 -6.83 -16.50
C LYS A 214 33.44 -7.71 -17.01
N ARG A 215 33.36 -8.17 -18.26
CA ARG A 215 34.36 -9.04 -18.91
C ARG A 215 35.30 -8.25 -19.83
N ASP A 216 35.07 -6.96 -20.01
CA ASP A 216 35.85 -6.12 -20.90
C ASP A 216 37.19 -5.76 -20.24
N PRO A 217 38.34 -6.10 -20.87
CA PRO A 217 39.65 -5.76 -20.35
C PRO A 217 39.85 -4.26 -20.07
N SER A 218 39.18 -3.37 -20.83
CA SER A 218 39.28 -1.92 -20.62
C SER A 218 38.72 -1.46 -19.28
N ILE A 219 37.66 -2.12 -18.79
CA ILE A 219 37.05 -1.87 -17.48
C ILE A 219 37.83 -2.60 -16.38
N VAL A 220 38.24 -3.84 -16.64
CA VAL A 220 39.07 -4.62 -15.70
C VAL A 220 40.40 -3.93 -15.41
N ASN A 221 40.99 -3.26 -16.41
CA ASN A 221 42.24 -2.52 -16.28
C ASN A 221 42.08 -1.12 -15.67
N GLN A 222 40.85 -0.61 -15.50
CA GLN A 222 40.56 0.74 -14.99
C GLN A 222 40.64 0.87 -13.46
N GLN A 223 41.36 -0.03 -12.77
CA GLN A 223 41.49 -0.03 -11.29
C GLN A 223 40.14 0.04 -10.56
N ILE A 224 39.03 -0.43 -11.14
CA ILE A 224 37.75 -0.47 -10.41
C ILE A 224 37.78 -1.63 -9.42
N ALA A 225 37.27 -1.44 -8.20
CA ALA A 225 37.20 -2.50 -7.21
C ALA A 225 36.23 -3.61 -7.68
N ILE A 226 36.63 -4.88 -7.58
CA ILE A 226 35.78 -6.01 -7.98
C ILE A 226 34.50 -6.02 -7.12
N GLU A 227 34.62 -5.67 -5.84
CA GLU A 227 33.52 -5.53 -4.90
C GLU A 227 32.49 -4.47 -5.34
N HIS A 228 32.91 -3.46 -6.11
CA HIS A 228 32.01 -2.44 -6.66
C HIS A 228 31.15 -3.01 -7.77
N LEU A 229 31.79 -3.69 -8.72
CA LEU A 229 31.08 -4.36 -9.81
C LEU A 229 30.16 -5.46 -9.30
N THR A 230 30.59 -6.22 -8.28
CA THR A 230 29.74 -7.23 -7.62
C THR A 230 28.54 -6.60 -6.96
N ASN A 231 28.69 -5.47 -6.26
CA ASN A 231 27.55 -4.78 -5.65
C ASN A 231 26.53 -4.28 -6.69
N LEU A 232 27.00 -3.72 -7.80
CA LEU A 232 26.12 -3.32 -8.91
C LEU A 232 25.40 -4.52 -9.53
N ASP A 233 26.07 -5.66 -9.66
CA ASP A 233 25.50 -6.90 -10.15
C ASP A 233 24.40 -7.45 -9.24
N GLU A 234 24.65 -7.45 -7.93
CA GLU A 234 23.65 -7.85 -6.92
C GLU A 234 22.42 -6.95 -6.97
N ARG A 235 22.62 -5.62 -7.03
CA ARG A 235 21.52 -4.64 -7.14
C ARG A 235 20.72 -4.84 -8.42
N LEU A 236 21.42 -5.02 -9.54
CA LEU A 236 20.79 -5.29 -10.83
C LEU A 236 19.94 -6.57 -10.78
N ASN A 237 20.45 -7.65 -10.19
CA ASN A 237 19.68 -8.89 -10.04
C ASN A 237 18.44 -8.72 -9.15
N ILE A 238 18.54 -7.94 -8.06
CA ILE A 238 17.39 -7.60 -7.23
C ILE A 238 16.36 -6.82 -8.05
N ILE A 239 16.79 -5.80 -8.80
CA ILE A 239 15.93 -4.99 -9.66
C ILE A 239 15.23 -5.84 -10.71
N MET A 240 15.93 -6.76 -11.37
CA MET A 240 15.33 -7.65 -12.38
C MET A 240 14.17 -8.42 -11.77
N ASN A 241 14.39 -9.11 -10.64
CA ASN A 241 13.35 -9.88 -9.96
C ASN A 241 12.19 -8.99 -9.47
N SER A 242 12.49 -7.89 -8.78
CA SER A 242 11.47 -6.98 -8.24
C SER A 242 10.68 -6.26 -9.33
N SER A 243 11.28 -6.00 -10.49
CA SER A 243 10.59 -5.41 -11.63
C SER A 243 9.57 -6.37 -12.24
N ASP A 244 9.90 -7.66 -12.38
CA ASP A 244 8.96 -8.67 -12.86
C ASP A 244 7.76 -8.82 -11.93
N GLU A 245 8.02 -8.88 -10.61
CA GLU A 245 6.96 -8.92 -9.61
C GLU A 245 6.04 -7.70 -9.70
N ARG A 246 6.62 -6.50 -9.78
CA ARG A 246 5.85 -5.25 -9.92
C ARG A 246 5.05 -5.22 -11.20
N GLY A 247 5.63 -5.59 -12.34
CA GLY A 247 4.96 -5.58 -13.64
C GLY A 247 3.73 -6.49 -13.66
N HIS A 248 3.87 -7.73 -13.17
CA HIS A 248 2.73 -8.66 -13.09
C HIS A 248 1.65 -8.24 -12.09
N TYR A 249 2.04 -7.54 -11.01
CA TYR A 249 1.07 -6.95 -10.09
C TYR A 249 0.24 -5.86 -10.77
N LEU A 250 0.90 -4.90 -11.44
CA LEU A 250 0.24 -3.79 -12.13
C LEU A 250 -0.68 -4.30 -13.25
N ASP A 251 -0.20 -5.26 -14.03
CA ASP A 251 -0.98 -5.96 -15.06
C ASP A 251 -2.29 -6.55 -14.51
N PHE A 252 -2.24 -7.19 -13.34
CA PHE A 252 -3.43 -7.78 -12.71
C PHE A 252 -4.39 -6.68 -12.25
N GLU A 253 -3.88 -5.65 -11.57
CA GLU A 253 -4.69 -4.55 -11.05
C GLU A 253 -5.41 -3.77 -12.17
N GLN A 254 -4.77 -3.56 -13.32
CA GLN A 254 -5.43 -2.93 -14.47
C GLN A 254 -6.68 -3.69 -14.93
N ILE A 255 -6.62 -5.03 -14.99
CA ILE A 255 -7.79 -5.84 -15.36
C ILE A 255 -8.78 -5.93 -14.20
N HIS A 256 -8.31 -6.01 -12.96
CA HIS A 256 -9.13 -5.98 -11.75
C HIS A 256 -10.04 -4.74 -11.74
N TRP A 257 -9.48 -3.54 -11.90
CA TRP A 257 -10.28 -2.31 -11.86
C TRP A 257 -11.20 -2.16 -13.07
N LYS A 258 -10.82 -2.68 -14.25
CA LYS A 258 -11.77 -2.81 -15.37
C LYS A 258 -12.99 -3.67 -15.00
N VAL A 259 -12.78 -4.80 -14.33
CA VAL A 259 -13.88 -5.65 -13.84
C VAL A 259 -14.71 -4.92 -12.79
N GLN A 260 -14.09 -4.18 -11.87
CA GLN A 260 -14.80 -3.40 -10.84
C GLN A 260 -15.71 -2.33 -11.43
N ILE A 261 -15.31 -1.65 -12.50
CA ILE A 261 -16.15 -0.68 -13.22
C ILE A 261 -17.44 -1.36 -13.69
N TYR A 262 -17.34 -2.52 -14.34
CA TYR A 262 -18.52 -3.26 -14.81
C TYR A 262 -19.35 -3.84 -13.66
N PHE A 263 -18.72 -4.25 -12.56
CA PHE A 263 -19.42 -4.70 -11.36
C PHE A 263 -20.22 -3.57 -10.71
N ALA A 264 -19.66 -2.35 -10.58
CA ALA A 264 -20.40 -1.20 -10.08
C ALA A 264 -21.64 -0.90 -10.94
N GLN A 265 -21.53 -0.99 -12.26
CA GLN A 265 -22.68 -0.84 -13.17
C GLN A 265 -23.73 -1.96 -12.98
N LEU A 266 -23.28 -3.19 -12.78
CA LEU A 266 -24.15 -4.35 -12.55
C LEU A 266 -24.89 -4.24 -11.21
N GLU A 267 -24.20 -3.84 -10.14
CA GLU A 267 -24.77 -3.59 -8.82
C GLU A 267 -25.83 -2.49 -8.86
N HIS A 268 -25.53 -1.38 -9.54
CA HIS A 268 -26.48 -0.30 -9.75
C HIS A 268 -27.73 -0.75 -10.51
N LEU A 269 -27.56 -1.53 -11.58
CA LEU A 269 -28.68 -2.11 -12.31
C LEU A 269 -29.54 -3.00 -11.39
N MET A 270 -28.91 -3.90 -10.63
CA MET A 270 -29.62 -4.78 -9.71
C MET A 270 -30.38 -4.00 -8.62
N GLU A 271 -29.82 -2.91 -8.11
CA GLU A 271 -30.50 -2.00 -7.19
C GLU A 271 -31.75 -1.39 -7.82
N ILE A 272 -31.65 -0.91 -9.06
CA ILE A 272 -32.79 -0.36 -9.82
C ILE A 272 -33.88 -1.42 -10.02
N LEU A 273 -33.51 -2.62 -10.45
CA LEU A 273 -34.44 -3.72 -10.73
C LEU A 273 -35.10 -4.34 -9.49
N ASN A 274 -34.57 -4.05 -8.29
CA ASN A 274 -35.14 -4.49 -7.02
C ASN A 274 -36.19 -3.54 -6.44
N LYS A 275 -36.38 -2.34 -7.04
CA LYS A 275 -37.42 -1.40 -6.60
C LYS A 275 -38.82 -1.95 -6.91
N LYS A 276 -39.79 -1.67 -6.02
CA LYS A 276 -41.19 -2.09 -6.19
C LYS A 276 -41.79 -1.46 -7.45
N GLN A 277 -42.52 -2.25 -8.23
CA GLN A 277 -43.20 -1.81 -9.44
C GLN A 277 -44.65 -1.42 -9.11
N GLY A 278 -45.04 -0.19 -9.41
CA GLY A 278 -46.38 0.32 -9.14
C GLY A 278 -47.26 0.54 -10.38
N SER A 279 -46.66 0.92 -11.51
CA SER A 279 -47.37 1.26 -12.76
C SER A 279 -46.73 0.62 -13.99
N ILE A 280 -47.50 0.45 -15.06
CA ILE A 280 -47.01 -0.09 -16.35
C ILE A 280 -45.82 0.72 -16.88
N HIS A 281 -45.86 2.05 -16.81
CA HIS A 281 -44.78 2.92 -17.29
C HIS A 281 -43.47 2.70 -16.51
N GLN A 282 -43.56 2.49 -15.19
CA GLN A 282 -42.38 2.15 -14.37
C GLN A 282 -41.81 0.79 -14.75
N THR A 283 -42.65 -0.22 -14.99
CA THR A 283 -42.20 -1.55 -15.43
C THR A 283 -41.53 -1.47 -16.81
N GLU A 284 -42.09 -0.72 -17.75
CA GLU A 284 -41.51 -0.48 -19.08
C GLU A 284 -40.14 0.23 -18.99
N GLN A 285 -40.02 1.24 -18.14
CA GLN A 285 -38.77 1.95 -17.92
C GLN A 285 -37.69 1.01 -17.33
N LEU A 286 -38.04 0.18 -16.35
CA LEU A 286 -37.12 -0.81 -15.78
C LEU A 286 -36.68 -1.85 -16.82
N TYR A 287 -37.61 -2.30 -17.67
CA TYR A 287 -37.30 -3.24 -18.74
C TYR A 287 -36.41 -2.64 -19.83
N TYR A 288 -36.62 -1.36 -20.15
CA TYR A 288 -35.73 -0.61 -21.05
C TYR A 288 -34.31 -0.49 -20.47
N GLU A 289 -34.19 -0.11 -19.19
CA GLU A 289 -32.91 -0.01 -18.50
C GLU A 289 -32.16 -1.36 -18.46
N TYR A 290 -32.88 -2.46 -18.18
CA TYR A 290 -32.36 -3.82 -18.30
C TYR A 290 -31.82 -4.07 -19.71
N LYS A 291 -32.61 -3.78 -20.75
CA LYS A 291 -32.21 -4.03 -22.13
C LYS A 291 -30.96 -3.26 -22.53
N ARG A 292 -30.93 -1.96 -22.19
CA ARG A 292 -29.78 -1.10 -22.47
C ARG A 292 -28.50 -1.67 -21.84
N LYS A 293 -28.55 -2.03 -20.56
CA LYS A 293 -27.35 -2.49 -19.82
C LYS A 293 -26.91 -3.92 -20.19
N ILE A 294 -27.86 -4.83 -20.40
CA ILE A 294 -27.55 -6.26 -20.60
C ILE A 294 -27.42 -6.64 -22.07
N HIS A 295 -28.30 -6.13 -22.94
CA HIS A 295 -28.28 -6.49 -24.36
C HIS A 295 -27.45 -5.52 -25.20
N ASP A 296 -27.58 -4.21 -24.98
CA ASP A 296 -26.89 -3.21 -25.81
C ASP A 296 -25.44 -3.00 -25.34
N GLU A 297 -25.26 -2.71 -24.05
CA GLU A 297 -23.93 -2.50 -23.43
C GLU A 297 -23.20 -3.80 -23.09
N LYS A 298 -23.90 -4.94 -23.08
CA LYS A 298 -23.31 -6.29 -22.92
C LYS A 298 -22.39 -6.44 -21.70
N ILE A 299 -22.78 -5.88 -20.56
CA ILE A 299 -21.96 -5.86 -19.33
C ILE A 299 -21.49 -7.27 -18.93
N ILE A 300 -22.42 -8.25 -18.89
CA ILE A 300 -22.11 -9.63 -18.49
C ILE A 300 -21.08 -10.25 -19.44
N VAL A 301 -21.33 -10.17 -20.75
CA VAL A 301 -20.43 -10.72 -21.79
C VAL A 301 -19.05 -10.07 -21.73
N THR A 302 -19.00 -8.77 -21.43
CA THR A 302 -17.74 -8.04 -21.30
C THR A 302 -16.93 -8.56 -20.11
N ILE A 303 -17.54 -8.75 -18.94
CA ILE A 303 -16.85 -9.34 -17.78
C ILE A 303 -16.42 -10.78 -18.08
N GLU A 304 -17.27 -11.58 -18.74
CA GLU A 304 -16.92 -12.95 -19.16
C GLU A 304 -15.70 -12.98 -20.07
N SER A 305 -15.55 -11.99 -20.95
CA SER A 305 -14.40 -11.88 -21.85
C SER A 305 -13.11 -11.48 -21.13
N LEU A 306 -13.19 -10.76 -20.00
CA LEU A 306 -12.04 -10.34 -19.19
C LEU A 306 -11.55 -11.43 -18.22
N LEU A 307 -12.42 -12.36 -17.82
CA LEU A 307 -12.10 -13.42 -16.85
C LEU A 307 -10.88 -14.29 -17.22
N PRO A 308 -10.71 -14.76 -18.48
CA PRO A 308 -9.53 -15.52 -18.87
C PRO A 308 -8.24 -14.71 -18.71
N GLU A 309 -8.28 -13.43 -19.06
CA GLU A 309 -7.12 -12.55 -18.94
C GLU A 309 -6.79 -12.29 -17.47
N LEU A 310 -7.78 -11.95 -16.64
CA LEU A 310 -7.62 -11.75 -15.20
C LEU A 310 -6.98 -13.00 -14.55
N THR A 311 -7.48 -14.18 -14.89
CA THR A 311 -6.97 -15.47 -14.38
C THR A 311 -5.51 -15.69 -14.82
N ARG A 312 -5.19 -15.41 -16.09
CA ARG A 312 -3.83 -15.56 -16.62
C ARG A 312 -2.86 -14.61 -15.93
N LYS A 313 -3.24 -13.34 -15.70
CA LYS A 313 -2.39 -12.36 -15.01
C LYS A 313 -2.16 -12.75 -13.54
N ALA A 314 -3.20 -13.23 -12.84
CA ALA A 314 -3.08 -13.76 -11.48
C ALA A 314 -2.09 -14.94 -11.40
N GLN A 315 -2.16 -15.86 -12.35
CA GLN A 315 -1.24 -16.99 -12.45
C GLN A 315 0.19 -16.55 -12.73
N SER A 316 0.39 -15.58 -13.64
CA SER A 316 1.71 -15.05 -13.97
C SER A 316 2.38 -14.43 -12.75
N TYR A 317 1.65 -13.63 -11.96
CA TYR A 317 2.15 -13.10 -10.69
C TYR A 317 2.47 -14.22 -9.68
N SER A 318 1.58 -15.21 -9.57
CA SER A 318 1.75 -16.33 -8.62
C SER A 318 2.98 -17.20 -8.91
N GLN A 319 3.43 -17.27 -10.16
CA GLN A 319 4.62 -18.05 -10.56
C GLN A 319 5.93 -17.45 -10.01
N LEU A 320 5.97 -16.14 -9.74
CA LEU A 320 7.14 -15.45 -9.19
C LEU A 320 7.24 -15.54 -7.67
N ARG A 321 6.14 -15.88 -6.99
CA ARG A 321 6.05 -15.88 -5.53
C ARG A 321 6.11 -17.29 -4.96
N LYS A 322 6.36 -17.37 -3.65
CA LYS A 322 6.26 -18.63 -2.92
C LYS A 322 4.81 -19.12 -2.94
N LYS A 323 4.59 -20.43 -2.95
CA LYS A 323 3.25 -21.06 -2.97
C LYS A 323 2.29 -20.57 -1.86
N ASP A 324 2.81 -20.02 -0.77
CA ASP A 324 2.03 -19.50 0.35
C ASP A 324 1.87 -17.98 0.41
N ASP A 325 2.21 -17.26 -0.66
CA ASP A 325 2.05 -15.81 -0.76
C ASP A 325 0.56 -15.40 -0.68
N GLN A 326 0.25 -14.56 0.31
CA GLN A 326 -1.13 -14.14 0.60
C GLN A 326 -1.74 -13.33 -0.55
N THR A 327 -0.94 -12.51 -1.23
CA THR A 327 -1.38 -11.73 -2.39
C THR A 327 -1.78 -12.65 -3.53
N SER A 328 -0.95 -13.64 -3.84
CA SER A 328 -1.23 -14.65 -4.87
C SER A 328 -2.49 -15.46 -4.55
N LYS A 329 -2.69 -15.85 -3.28
CA LYS A 329 -3.93 -16.48 -2.82
C LYS A 329 -5.13 -15.54 -2.99
N GLY A 330 -4.96 -14.27 -2.65
CA GLY A 330 -5.97 -13.21 -2.81
C GLY A 330 -6.40 -13.02 -4.27
N PHE A 331 -5.45 -12.93 -5.20
CA PHE A 331 -5.74 -12.78 -6.63
C PHE A 331 -6.50 -13.96 -7.21
N ASN A 332 -6.07 -15.19 -6.88
CA ASN A 332 -6.77 -16.39 -7.31
C ASN A 332 -8.18 -16.50 -6.69
N ALA A 333 -8.31 -16.19 -5.40
CA ALA A 333 -9.61 -16.15 -4.73
C ALA A 333 -10.55 -15.10 -5.34
N TYR A 334 -10.01 -13.94 -5.72
CA TYR A 334 -10.76 -12.90 -6.42
C TYR A 334 -11.26 -13.39 -7.79
N CYS A 335 -10.42 -14.07 -8.58
CA CYS A 335 -10.84 -14.65 -9.86
C CYS A 335 -12.01 -15.64 -9.70
N GLU A 336 -11.96 -16.50 -8.68
CA GLU A 336 -13.06 -17.42 -8.35
C GLU A 336 -14.31 -16.69 -7.87
N TYR A 337 -14.13 -15.63 -7.07
CA TYR A 337 -15.21 -14.76 -6.62
C TYR A 337 -15.94 -14.12 -7.82
N VAL A 338 -15.21 -13.46 -8.72
CA VAL A 338 -15.80 -12.83 -9.93
C VAL A 338 -16.58 -13.87 -10.72
N ARG A 339 -16.02 -15.05 -10.95
CA ARG A 339 -16.70 -16.14 -11.68
C ARG A 339 -17.99 -16.60 -11.02
N LYS A 340 -18.00 -16.76 -9.69
CA LYS A 340 -19.19 -17.19 -8.94
C LYS A 340 -20.26 -16.10 -8.91
N THR A 341 -19.87 -14.87 -8.59
CA THR A 341 -20.77 -13.72 -8.53
C THR A 341 -21.40 -13.44 -9.88
N LEU A 342 -20.62 -13.49 -10.97
CA LEU A 342 -21.14 -13.29 -12.33
C LEU A 342 -22.16 -14.35 -12.72
N LYS A 343 -21.91 -15.62 -12.40
CA LYS A 343 -22.88 -16.72 -12.63
C LYS A 343 -24.18 -16.50 -11.87
N SER A 344 -24.09 -16.10 -10.59
CA SER A 344 -25.27 -15.80 -9.77
C SER A 344 -26.05 -14.62 -10.35
N ALA A 345 -25.37 -13.52 -10.64
CA ALA A 345 -25.98 -12.31 -11.18
C ALA A 345 -26.65 -12.55 -12.54
N ALA A 346 -26.03 -13.37 -13.42
CA ALA A 346 -26.62 -13.72 -14.71
C ALA A 346 -27.93 -14.51 -14.55
N ILE A 347 -28.02 -15.41 -13.55
CA ILE A 347 -29.25 -16.14 -13.24
C ILE A 347 -30.31 -15.16 -12.72
N ASP A 348 -29.96 -14.33 -11.73
CA ASP A 348 -30.90 -13.39 -11.13
C ASP A 348 -31.45 -12.39 -12.16
N LEU A 349 -30.59 -11.86 -13.02
CA LEU A 349 -30.97 -10.96 -14.10
C LEU A 349 -31.93 -11.61 -15.10
N LYS A 350 -31.72 -12.89 -15.44
CA LYS A 350 -32.63 -13.62 -16.32
C LYS A 350 -33.99 -13.85 -15.66
N THR A 351 -34.02 -14.10 -14.36
CA THR A 351 -35.28 -14.17 -13.60
C THR A 351 -35.98 -12.81 -13.59
N LYS A 352 -35.24 -11.71 -13.37
CA LYS A 352 -35.80 -10.35 -13.42
C LYS A 352 -36.34 -9.98 -14.80
N GLU A 353 -35.67 -10.39 -15.87
CA GLU A 353 -36.15 -10.21 -17.25
C GLU A 353 -37.53 -10.85 -17.43
N HIS A 354 -37.67 -12.11 -17.06
CA HIS A 354 -38.93 -12.83 -17.15
C HIS A 354 -40.03 -12.16 -16.31
N MET A 355 -39.73 -11.79 -15.06
CA MET A 355 -40.69 -11.13 -14.18
C MET A 355 -41.19 -9.79 -14.75
N LEU A 356 -40.29 -9.01 -15.37
CA LEU A 356 -40.64 -7.74 -16.01
C LEU A 356 -41.56 -7.97 -17.20
N GLN A 357 -41.21 -8.92 -18.08
CA GLN A 357 -42.03 -9.27 -19.24
C GLN A 357 -43.43 -9.73 -18.82
N GLU A 358 -43.52 -10.65 -17.86
CA GLU A 358 -44.78 -11.15 -17.32
C GLU A 358 -45.62 -10.03 -16.70
N THR A 359 -45.00 -9.12 -15.94
CA THR A 359 -45.71 -7.98 -15.35
C THR A 359 -46.24 -7.04 -16.42
N MET A 360 -45.47 -6.77 -17.47
CA MET A 360 -45.93 -5.97 -18.61
C MET A 360 -47.12 -6.61 -19.31
N ASP A 361 -47.07 -7.93 -19.54
CA ASP A 361 -48.15 -8.64 -20.23
C ASP A 361 -49.43 -8.70 -19.38
N ASN A 362 -49.29 -8.89 -18.06
CA ASN A 362 -50.40 -8.79 -17.12
C ASN A 362 -51.05 -7.39 -17.12
N TRP A 363 -50.25 -6.32 -17.17
CA TRP A 363 -50.78 -4.95 -17.28
C TRP A 363 -51.53 -4.73 -18.60
N LYS A 364 -51.04 -5.24 -19.73
CA LYS A 364 -51.76 -5.16 -21.01
C LYS A 364 -53.10 -5.87 -20.94
N ILE A 365 -53.15 -7.06 -20.35
CA ILE A 365 -54.38 -7.82 -20.15
C ILE A 365 -55.36 -7.04 -19.25
N TYR A 366 -54.87 -6.50 -18.14
CA TYR A 366 -55.67 -5.69 -17.20
C TYR A 366 -56.27 -4.46 -17.90
N LEU A 367 -55.46 -3.67 -18.61
CA LEU A 367 -55.91 -2.48 -19.33
C LEU A 367 -56.95 -2.84 -20.40
N SER A 368 -56.72 -3.91 -21.15
CA SER A 368 -57.67 -4.36 -22.17
C SER A 368 -59.03 -4.81 -21.57
N SER A 369 -58.99 -5.47 -20.41
CA SER A 369 -60.18 -5.89 -19.68
C SER A 369 -60.91 -4.70 -19.06
N TYR A 370 -60.16 -3.73 -18.54
CA TYR A 370 -60.68 -2.50 -17.97
C TYR A 370 -61.41 -1.67 -19.02
N ASP A 371 -60.80 -1.47 -20.20
CA ASP A 371 -61.42 -0.74 -21.32
C ASP A 371 -62.73 -1.39 -21.76
N GLN A 372 -62.79 -2.74 -21.79
CA GLN A 372 -64.01 -3.47 -22.13
C GLN A 372 -65.10 -3.28 -21.06
N LEU A 373 -64.73 -3.37 -19.79
CA LEU A 373 -65.65 -3.17 -18.67
C LEU A 373 -66.18 -1.73 -18.63
N GLU A 374 -65.32 -0.74 -18.83
CA GLU A 374 -65.68 0.68 -18.85
C GLU A 374 -66.66 1.00 -19.99
N ARG A 375 -66.42 0.44 -21.19
CA ARG A 375 -67.37 0.54 -22.31
C ARG A 375 -68.72 -0.09 -21.97
N TRP A 376 -68.71 -1.31 -21.43
CA TRP A 376 -69.93 -2.01 -21.03
C TRP A 376 -70.74 -1.24 -19.97
N LEU A 377 -70.07 -0.70 -18.94
CA LEU A 377 -70.70 0.13 -17.92
C LEU A 377 -71.28 1.41 -18.51
N THR A 378 -70.54 2.08 -19.39
CA THR A 378 -70.99 3.32 -20.06
C THR A 378 -72.23 3.07 -20.92
N GLU A 379 -72.23 1.97 -21.69
CA GLU A 379 -73.39 1.54 -22.47
C GLU A 379 -74.59 1.21 -21.56
N GLY A 380 -74.35 0.49 -20.46
CA GLY A 380 -75.37 0.18 -19.45
C GLY A 380 -76.01 1.41 -18.83
N ASP A 381 -75.20 2.40 -18.43
CA ASP A 381 -75.68 3.67 -17.87
C ASP A 381 -76.50 4.47 -18.90
N GLN A 382 -76.09 4.48 -20.17
CA GLN A 382 -76.86 5.11 -21.25
C GLN A 382 -78.23 4.44 -21.47
N VAL A 383 -78.31 3.11 -21.34
CA VAL A 383 -79.58 2.37 -21.43
C VAL A 383 -80.48 2.65 -20.23
N LEU A 384 -79.90 2.84 -19.04
CA LEU A 384 -80.65 3.15 -17.82
C LEU A 384 -81.23 4.56 -17.81
N LEU A 385 -80.53 5.53 -18.42
CA LEU A 385 -80.91 6.95 -18.56
C LEU A 385 -81.98 7.21 -19.63
N ARG A 386 -82.24 6.26 -20.55
CA ARG A 386 -83.32 6.36 -21.53
C ARG A 386 -84.68 6.09 -20.89
N SER A 387 -85.70 6.89 -21.23
CA SER A 387 -87.06 6.77 -20.69
C SER A 387 -87.68 5.42 -21.03
N SER A 388 -88.60 4.96 -20.17
CA SER A 388 -89.16 3.61 -20.05
C SER A 388 -89.65 2.93 -21.35
N GLU A 389 -89.88 3.67 -22.43
CA GLU A 389 -90.31 3.14 -23.73
C GLU A 389 -89.16 2.62 -24.62
N GLU A 390 -87.91 3.06 -24.42
CA GLU A 390 -86.76 2.58 -25.23
C GLU A 390 -86.09 1.32 -24.66
N LYS A 391 -86.40 0.93 -23.42
CA LYS A 391 -85.79 -0.24 -22.74
C LYS A 391 -86.18 -1.59 -23.34
N PHE A 392 -87.20 -1.63 -24.22
CA PHE A 392 -87.73 -2.88 -24.78
C PHE A 392 -87.08 -3.31 -26.10
N VAL A 393 -86.36 -2.42 -26.79
CA VAL A 393 -85.83 -2.71 -28.15
C VAL A 393 -84.36 -3.16 -28.10
N SER A 394 -83.59 -2.75 -27.10
CA SER A 394 -82.17 -3.10 -26.97
C SER A 394 -81.89 -4.46 -26.29
N SER A 395 -82.89 -5.09 -25.67
CA SER A 395 -82.74 -6.38 -24.99
C SER A 395 -82.76 -7.60 -25.93
N ILE A 396 -83.00 -7.40 -27.23
CA ILE A 396 -83.11 -8.49 -28.21
C ILE A 396 -81.82 -8.67 -29.05
N SER A 397 -80.87 -7.75 -29.03
CA SER A 397 -79.64 -7.87 -29.86
C SER A 397 -78.40 -8.38 -29.13
N PHE A 398 -78.49 -8.74 -27.85
CA PHE A 398 -77.40 -9.39 -27.11
C PHE A 398 -77.68 -10.90 -27.05
N TYR A 399 -77.38 -11.64 -28.13
CA TYR A 399 -76.95 -13.05 -28.20
C TYR A 399 -77.18 -13.58 -29.63
N PRO A 400 -76.27 -14.33 -30.26
CA PRO A 400 -74.89 -14.67 -29.89
C PRO A 400 -73.81 -13.85 -30.61
#